data_AF-M2QA56-F1
#
_entry.id   AF-M2QA56-F1
#
_cell.length_a   1.000
_cell.length_b   1.000
_cell.length_c   1.000
_cell.angle_alpha   90.00
_cell.angle_beta   90.00
_cell.angle_gamma   90.00
#
_symmetry.space_group_name_H-M   'P 1'
#
loop_
_entity.id
_entity.type
_entity.pdbx_description
1 polymer ?
#
loop_
_entity_poly.entity_id
_entity_poly.type
_entity_poly.pdbx_seq_one_letter_code
_entity_poly.pdbx_strand_id
1 'polypeptide(L)'
;MLLGQAESGKSTLQKQFQLYYASHTLEHERPSWRPIVFFNILKAIRMVLAEIDLEFPLPQGSTGMAPSISGSTSASSSSASRPDPSWFPELAQLRMKLLPLVASEDALASELSGGVSVGGGRSGVYVRAGWQTLVTPSRSWPMPSDMRSAASRPTPVTNIVAQTIAALQEEITTTWRHPGVRYLLAGNKLRLEEYAAHFLDDISRVAQPDYLPTAEDILHVRLQTLGVTEHTFDIDMAGSLYTWLLYDVGGARGQRHVWVPYFEDATAIIFLAPISAFDQYLEEDPRTNRIDDSLQLFTAICSNKLLQKAALVLMLNKTDILRKKIEAGIKVRKYISSYGDRPNSYEEVSEYFRAHFIQVHRRKDISHRPLYLHFTSMIDIKATQSIIINVNEAIMRSHLTSIGLA
;
A
#
# COMPACT_ATOMS: atom_id res chain seq x y z
N MET A 1 0.91 18.90 0.67
CA MET A 1 -0.06 17.90 0.16
C MET A 1 0.68 16.71 -0.47
N LEU A 2 0.22 15.48 -0.20
CA LEU A 2 0.78 14.25 -0.75
C LEU A 2 0.04 13.85 -2.03
N LEU A 3 0.73 13.70 -3.15
CA LEU A 3 0.14 13.30 -4.44
C LEU A 3 0.82 12.06 -5.01
N GLY A 4 0.14 11.36 -5.92
CA GLY A 4 0.65 10.17 -6.60
C GLY A 4 -0.44 9.13 -6.80
N GLN A 5 -0.19 8.16 -7.70
CA GLN A 5 -1.14 7.09 -8.02
C GLN A 5 -1.53 6.26 -6.78
N ALA A 6 -2.58 5.45 -6.89
CA ALA A 6 -2.93 4.51 -5.83
C ALA A 6 -1.71 3.64 -5.47
N GLU A 7 -1.57 3.31 -4.19
CA GLU A 7 -0.47 2.45 -3.69
C GLU A 7 0.95 2.97 -3.90
N SER A 8 1.11 4.27 -4.21
CA SER A 8 2.44 4.90 -4.34
C SER A 8 3.21 5.05 -3.02
N GLY A 9 2.55 4.82 -1.87
CA GLY A 9 3.14 4.97 -0.54
C GLY A 9 2.77 6.26 0.20
N LYS A 10 1.77 7.03 -0.26
CA LYS A 10 1.33 8.28 0.37
C LYS A 10 0.94 8.11 1.84
N SER A 11 0.03 7.18 2.13
CA SER A 11 -0.41 6.91 3.50
C SER A 11 0.71 6.33 4.36
N THR A 12 1.67 5.60 3.78
CA THR A 12 2.88 5.17 4.50
C THR A 12 3.77 6.36 4.84
N LEU A 13 3.94 7.33 3.94
CA LEU A 13 4.65 8.57 4.25
C LEU A 13 3.92 9.37 5.34
N GLN A 14 2.60 9.48 5.28
CA GLN A 14 1.81 10.13 6.34
C GLN A 14 2.05 9.45 7.70
N LYS A 15 2.06 8.12 7.76
CA LYS A 15 2.40 7.37 8.98
C LYS A 15 3.83 7.66 9.45
N GLN A 16 4.79 7.85 8.54
CA GLN A 16 6.16 8.26 8.89
C GLN A 16 6.21 9.67 9.49
N PHE A 17 5.42 10.62 8.98
CA PHE A 17 5.24 11.94 9.61
C PHE A 17 4.67 11.81 11.02
N GLN A 18 3.64 10.96 11.19
CA GLN A 18 3.05 10.70 12.50
C GLN A 18 4.04 10.03 13.46
N LEU A 19 4.82 9.06 12.98
CA LEU A 19 5.85 8.40 13.78
C LEU A 19 6.95 9.36 14.23
N TYR A 20 7.30 10.35 13.40
CA TYR A 20 8.38 11.30 13.71
C TYR A 20 7.91 12.47 14.58
N TYR A 21 6.79 13.12 14.23
CA TYR A 21 6.31 14.33 14.92
C TYR A 21 5.26 14.07 16.01
N ALA A 22 4.56 12.94 15.95
CA ALA A 22 3.43 12.62 16.83
C ALA A 22 3.52 11.17 17.36
N SER A 23 4.73 10.72 17.70
CA SER A 23 4.99 9.34 18.14
C SER A 23 4.13 8.91 19.34
N HIS A 24 3.94 9.81 20.30
CA HIS A 24 3.09 9.59 21.47
C HIS A 24 1.62 9.29 21.08
N THR A 25 1.08 10.01 20.09
CA THR A 25 -0.27 9.75 19.56
C THR A 25 -0.35 8.36 18.93
N LEU A 26 0.66 7.99 18.15
CA LEU A 26 0.73 6.69 17.50
C LEU A 26 0.78 5.53 18.52
N GLU A 27 1.52 5.69 19.62
CA GLU A 27 1.58 4.70 20.72
C GLU A 27 0.20 4.46 21.32
N HIS A 28 -0.56 5.52 21.59
CA HIS A 28 -1.94 5.40 22.10
C HIS A 28 -2.90 4.76 21.09
N GLU A 29 -2.66 4.94 19.79
CA GLU A 29 -3.48 4.37 18.72
C GLU A 29 -3.13 2.92 18.37
N ARG A 30 -2.00 2.36 18.85
CA ARG A 30 -1.55 0.99 18.52
C ARG A 30 -2.65 -0.08 18.63
N PRO A 31 -3.48 -0.13 19.68
CA PRO A 31 -4.55 -1.11 19.78
C PRO A 31 -5.56 -1.04 18.63
N SER A 32 -5.83 0.16 18.10
CA SER A 32 -6.76 0.40 16.98
C SER A 32 -6.27 -0.17 15.66
N TRP A 33 -4.96 -0.37 15.51
CA TRP A 33 -4.36 -0.95 14.30
C TRP A 33 -4.45 -2.48 14.26
N ARG A 34 -4.64 -3.13 15.41
CA ARG A 34 -4.72 -4.59 15.54
C ARG A 34 -5.78 -5.23 14.63
N PRO A 35 -7.06 -4.79 14.62
CA PRO A 35 -8.06 -5.39 13.74
C PRO A 35 -7.73 -5.21 12.25
N ILE A 36 -7.00 -4.17 11.88
CA ILE A 36 -6.61 -3.95 10.49
C ILE A 36 -5.48 -4.90 10.08
N VAL A 37 -4.49 -5.13 10.96
CA VAL A 37 -3.47 -6.17 10.74
C VAL A 37 -4.16 -7.49 10.45
N PHE A 38 -5.13 -7.88 11.29
CA PHE A 38 -5.90 -9.10 11.08
C PHE A 38 -6.66 -9.10 9.76
N PHE A 39 -7.33 -8.00 9.40
CA PHE A 39 -7.99 -7.87 8.10
C PHE A 39 -7.02 -8.06 6.93
N ASN A 40 -5.83 -7.46 6.98
CA ASN A 40 -4.81 -7.64 5.95
C ASN A 40 -4.36 -9.10 5.83
N ILE A 41 -4.19 -9.81 6.95
CA ILE A 41 -3.87 -11.24 6.98
C ILE A 41 -5.00 -12.06 6.35
N LEU A 42 -6.25 -11.83 6.75
CA LEU A 42 -7.41 -12.53 6.18
C LEU A 42 -7.51 -12.34 4.67
N LYS A 43 -7.35 -11.10 4.20
CA LYS A 43 -7.35 -10.76 2.77
C LYS A 43 -6.22 -11.49 2.03
N ALA A 44 -5.02 -11.54 2.61
CA ALA A 44 -3.89 -12.26 2.01
C ALA A 44 -4.19 -13.78 1.91
N ILE A 45 -4.74 -14.39 2.96
CA ILE A 45 -5.12 -15.80 2.97
C ILE A 45 -6.21 -16.08 1.93
N ARG A 46 -7.25 -15.25 1.85
CA ARG A 46 -8.31 -15.37 0.83
C ARG A 46 -7.72 -15.34 -0.58
N MET A 47 -6.78 -14.42 -0.85
CA MET A 47 -6.11 -14.33 -2.15
C MET A 47 -5.25 -15.56 -2.46
N VAL A 48 -4.50 -16.08 -1.48
CA VAL A 48 -3.75 -17.33 -1.63
C VAL A 48 -4.68 -18.49 -1.98
N LEU A 49 -5.77 -18.66 -1.22
CA LEU A 49 -6.73 -19.76 -1.41
C LEU A 49 -7.49 -19.66 -2.74
N ALA A 50 -7.86 -18.45 -3.16
CA ALA A 50 -8.53 -18.24 -4.45
C ALA A 50 -7.62 -18.66 -5.63
N GLU A 51 -6.33 -18.36 -5.56
CA GLU A 51 -5.38 -18.78 -6.60
C GLU A 51 -5.09 -20.29 -6.55
N ILE A 52 -5.05 -20.88 -5.35
CA ILE A 52 -4.99 -22.34 -5.21
C ILE A 52 -6.19 -22.99 -5.88
N ASP A 53 -7.40 -22.47 -5.69
CA ASP A 53 -8.63 -23.04 -6.28
C ASP A 53 -8.63 -22.98 -7.82
N LEU A 54 -7.96 -21.98 -8.40
CA LEU A 54 -7.82 -21.83 -9.85
C LEU A 54 -6.81 -22.82 -10.44
N GLU A 55 -5.67 -23.04 -9.76
CA GLU A 55 -4.53 -23.79 -10.31
C GLU A 55 -4.45 -25.25 -9.83
N PHE A 56 -5.08 -25.56 -8.70
CA PHE A 56 -5.10 -26.88 -8.08
C PHE A 56 -6.55 -27.33 -7.77
N PRO A 57 -7.41 -27.49 -8.80
CA PRO A 57 -8.81 -27.85 -8.57
C PRO A 57 -8.93 -29.24 -7.93
N LEU A 58 -9.92 -29.39 -7.04
CA LEU A 58 -10.28 -30.69 -6.48
C LEU A 58 -10.61 -31.68 -7.61
N PRO A 59 -10.20 -32.95 -7.52
CA PRO A 59 -10.67 -33.97 -8.45
C PRO A 59 -12.20 -34.05 -8.35
N GLN A 60 -12.90 -33.54 -9.36
CA GLN A 60 -14.33 -33.72 -9.45
C GLN A 60 -14.59 -35.22 -9.61
N GLY A 61 -15.43 -35.78 -8.74
CA GLY A 61 -15.87 -37.17 -8.85
C GLY A 61 -16.36 -37.43 -10.28
N SER A 62 -15.84 -38.50 -10.87
CA SER A 62 -16.10 -38.98 -12.22
C SER A 62 -17.54 -38.74 -12.70
N THR A 63 -17.73 -37.82 -13.66
CA THR A 63 -18.67 -37.97 -14.77
C THR A 63 -18.32 -36.98 -15.89
N GLY A 64 -18.04 -37.49 -17.10
CA GLY A 64 -18.06 -36.69 -18.33
C GLY A 64 -16.70 -36.51 -19.02
N MET A 65 -16.46 -37.35 -20.02
CA MET A 65 -15.55 -37.21 -21.17
C MET A 65 -14.70 -35.93 -21.25
N ALA A 66 -13.38 -36.10 -21.20
CA ALA A 66 -12.43 -35.09 -21.65
C ALA A 66 -12.56 -34.85 -23.16
N PRO A 67 -12.72 -33.60 -23.64
CA PRO A 67 -12.45 -33.30 -25.03
C PRO A 67 -10.94 -33.14 -25.19
N SER A 68 -10.34 -34.00 -26.02
CA SER A 68 -8.98 -33.84 -26.51
C SER A 68 -8.89 -32.59 -27.38
N ILE A 69 -8.40 -31.49 -26.82
CA ILE A 69 -8.02 -30.31 -27.61
C ILE A 69 -6.55 -30.47 -28.00
N SER A 70 -6.33 -31.04 -29.18
CA SER A 70 -5.08 -30.91 -29.93
C SER A 70 -4.97 -29.48 -30.47
N GLY A 71 -4.35 -28.59 -29.69
CA GLY A 71 -4.01 -27.23 -30.10
C GLY A 71 -2.51 -27.01 -29.99
N SER A 72 -1.80 -27.14 -31.11
CA SER A 72 -0.39 -26.77 -31.24
C SER A 72 -0.24 -25.26 -31.15
N THR A 73 0.22 -24.76 -30.01
CA THR A 73 0.77 -23.40 -29.89
C THR A 73 2.15 -23.48 -29.28
N SER A 74 3.15 -23.27 -30.14
CA SER A 74 4.53 -22.98 -29.77
C SER A 74 4.60 -21.67 -29.00
N ALA A 75 4.75 -21.75 -27.68
CA ALA A 75 5.08 -20.62 -26.83
C ALA A 75 6.31 -20.95 -26.00
N SER A 76 7.46 -20.45 -26.45
CA SER A 76 8.70 -20.42 -25.72
C SER A 76 8.69 -19.27 -24.71
N SER A 77 8.51 -19.56 -23.41
CA SER A 77 9.10 -18.75 -22.32
C SER A 77 8.87 -19.35 -20.92
N SER A 78 9.96 -19.39 -20.15
CA SER A 78 10.13 -19.69 -18.72
C SER A 78 9.91 -21.13 -18.24
N SER A 79 10.99 -21.70 -17.71
CA SER A 79 11.13 -22.99 -17.03
C SER A 79 10.41 -23.02 -15.67
N ALA A 80 9.09 -22.79 -15.65
CA ALA A 80 8.28 -23.15 -14.50
C ALA A 80 7.94 -24.64 -14.63
N SER A 81 8.59 -25.47 -13.81
CA SER A 81 8.29 -26.89 -13.65
C SER A 81 6.78 -27.08 -13.46
N ARG A 82 6.16 -28.05 -14.14
CA ARG A 82 4.73 -28.34 -13.98
C ARG A 82 4.38 -28.56 -12.49
N PRO A 83 3.20 -28.12 -12.03
CA PRO A 83 2.76 -28.36 -10.65
C PRO A 83 2.79 -29.85 -10.34
N ASP A 84 3.35 -30.22 -9.19
CA ASP A 84 3.43 -31.61 -8.75
C ASP A 84 2.02 -32.11 -8.34
N PRO A 85 1.49 -33.18 -8.95
CA PRO A 85 0.18 -33.72 -8.58
C PRO A 85 0.06 -34.13 -7.10
N SER A 86 1.17 -34.41 -6.41
CA SER A 86 1.18 -34.74 -4.99
C SER A 86 0.76 -33.59 -4.07
N TRP A 87 0.81 -32.34 -4.56
CA TRP A 87 0.42 -31.15 -3.81
C TRP A 87 -1.09 -30.99 -3.63
N PHE A 88 -1.90 -31.60 -4.51
CA PHE A 88 -3.35 -31.35 -4.57
C PHE A 88 -4.10 -31.78 -3.30
N PRO A 89 -3.89 -32.99 -2.74
CA PRO A 89 -4.61 -33.42 -1.53
C PRO A 89 -4.26 -32.57 -0.31
N GLU A 90 -3.00 -32.19 -0.16
CA GLU A 90 -2.52 -31.38 0.98
C GLU A 90 -3.09 -29.96 0.91
N LEU A 91 -3.02 -29.30 -0.26
CA LEU A 91 -3.61 -27.98 -0.48
C LEU A 91 -5.12 -27.97 -0.26
N ALA A 92 -5.82 -29.02 -0.70
CA ALA A 92 -7.25 -29.20 -0.46
C ALA A 92 -7.59 -29.29 1.05
N GLN A 93 -6.79 -30.04 1.81
CA GLN A 93 -6.98 -30.16 3.25
C GLN A 93 -6.72 -28.83 3.96
N LEU A 94 -5.63 -28.14 3.62
CA LEU A 94 -5.29 -26.82 4.18
C LEU A 94 -6.38 -25.79 3.90
N ARG A 95 -6.90 -25.76 2.66
CA ARG A 95 -8.04 -24.92 2.27
C ARG A 95 -9.26 -25.14 3.17
N MET A 96 -9.65 -26.40 3.38
CA MET A 96 -10.81 -26.73 4.23
C MET A 96 -10.62 -26.24 5.66
N LYS A 97 -9.41 -26.37 6.20
CA LYS A 97 -9.08 -25.89 7.55
C LYS A 97 -9.09 -24.37 7.66
N LEU A 98 -8.66 -23.65 6.63
CA LEU A 98 -8.55 -22.18 6.62
C LEU A 98 -9.86 -21.45 6.27
N LEU A 99 -10.91 -22.16 5.86
CA LEU A 99 -12.20 -21.58 5.50
C LEU A 99 -12.83 -20.64 6.58
N PRO A 100 -12.73 -20.93 7.90
CA PRO A 100 -13.25 -20.05 8.94
C PRO A 100 -12.64 -18.64 8.94
N LEU A 101 -11.37 -18.50 8.53
CA LEU A 101 -10.70 -17.20 8.39
C LEU A 101 -11.31 -16.41 7.23
N VAL A 102 -11.50 -17.05 6.08
CA VAL A 102 -12.10 -16.43 4.89
C VAL A 102 -13.53 -15.96 5.17
N ALA A 103 -14.30 -16.76 5.92
CA ALA A 103 -15.68 -16.44 6.30
C ALA A 103 -15.77 -15.24 7.25
N SER A 104 -14.72 -14.99 8.04
CA SER A 104 -14.68 -13.91 9.04
C SER A 104 -14.21 -12.56 8.46
N GLU A 105 -13.64 -12.54 7.25
CA GLU A 105 -13.12 -11.31 6.62
C GLU A 105 -14.22 -10.28 6.36
N ASP A 106 -15.36 -10.68 5.78
CA ASP A 106 -16.43 -9.74 5.45
C ASP A 106 -17.07 -9.15 6.73
N ALA A 107 -17.18 -9.96 7.78
CA ALA A 107 -17.64 -9.52 9.09
C ALA A 107 -16.67 -8.50 9.72
N LEU A 108 -15.36 -8.76 9.66
CA LEU A 108 -14.34 -7.84 10.16
C LEU A 108 -14.27 -6.56 9.31
N ALA A 109 -14.44 -6.66 8.00
CA ALA A 109 -14.49 -5.51 7.10
C ALA A 109 -15.68 -4.60 7.41
N SER A 110 -16.85 -5.21 7.66
CA SER A 110 -18.06 -4.51 8.08
C SER A 110 -17.87 -3.80 9.42
N GLU A 111 -17.23 -4.47 10.39
CA GLU A 111 -16.90 -3.89 11.70
C GLU A 111 -15.98 -2.67 11.56
N LEU A 112 -14.88 -2.81 10.82
CA LEU A 112 -13.91 -1.74 10.57
C LEU A 112 -14.50 -0.55 9.80
N SER A 113 -15.48 -0.81 8.93
CA SER A 113 -16.15 0.23 8.13
C SER A 113 -17.35 0.86 8.84
N GLY A 114 -17.62 0.48 10.09
CA GLY A 114 -18.80 0.95 10.84
C GLY A 114 -20.14 0.52 10.21
N GLY A 115 -20.17 -0.61 9.49
CA GLY A 115 -21.36 -1.14 8.82
C GLY A 115 -21.72 -0.49 7.49
N VAL A 116 -20.92 0.46 6.98
CA VAL A 116 -21.18 1.13 5.71
C VAL A 116 -20.52 0.36 4.56
N SER A 117 -21.33 -0.32 3.74
CA SER A 117 -20.87 -0.90 2.47
C SER A 117 -20.79 0.21 1.41
N VAL A 118 -19.61 0.37 0.80
CA VAL A 118 -19.47 1.19 -0.41
C VAL A 118 -19.85 0.30 -1.59
N GLY A 119 -20.93 0.65 -2.30
CA GLY A 119 -21.41 -0.12 -3.45
C GLY A 119 -20.32 -0.29 -4.52
N GLY A 120 -20.14 -1.53 -5.01
CA GLY A 120 -19.15 -1.83 -6.05
C GLY A 120 -18.48 -3.21 -6.00
N GLY A 121 -18.90 -4.11 -5.10
CA GLY A 121 -18.42 -5.51 -5.09
C GLY A 121 -16.95 -5.71 -4.70
N ARG A 122 -16.29 -4.70 -4.13
CA ARG A 122 -14.90 -4.78 -3.67
C ARG A 122 -14.86 -4.89 -2.14
N SER A 123 -14.38 -6.03 -1.63
CA SER A 123 -14.01 -6.22 -0.21
C SER A 123 -12.78 -5.37 0.09
N GLY A 124 -13.00 -4.10 0.47
CA GLY A 124 -11.96 -3.18 0.88
C GLY A 124 -12.38 -2.50 2.18
N VAL A 125 -11.48 -2.47 3.17
CA VAL A 125 -11.64 -1.60 4.34
C VAL A 125 -11.18 -0.20 3.95
N TYR A 126 -12.07 0.77 4.17
CA TYR A 126 -11.84 2.15 3.80
C TYR A 126 -11.58 3.00 5.05
N VAL A 127 -10.54 3.83 4.97
CA VAL A 127 -10.27 4.83 5.99
C VAL A 127 -11.05 6.10 5.64
N ARG A 128 -12.05 6.41 6.48
CA ARG A 128 -12.63 7.75 6.57
C ARG A 128 -11.95 8.51 7.71
N ALA A 129 -12.02 9.84 7.69
CA ALA A 129 -11.62 10.64 8.85
C ALA A 129 -12.32 10.13 10.12
N GLY A 130 -11.55 9.81 11.15
CA GLY A 130 -12.08 9.29 12.42
C GLY A 130 -12.36 7.78 12.47
N TRP A 131 -11.90 6.95 11.52
CA TRP A 131 -12.07 5.49 11.64
C TRP A 131 -11.47 4.92 12.94
N GLN A 132 -10.40 5.53 13.47
CA GLN A 132 -9.86 5.17 14.77
C GLN A 132 -10.92 5.34 15.87
N THR A 133 -11.73 6.40 15.83
CA THR A 133 -12.81 6.63 16.82
C THR A 133 -13.92 5.58 16.77
N LEU A 134 -14.06 4.83 15.67
CA LEU A 134 -14.97 3.68 15.57
C LEU A 134 -14.40 2.43 16.26
N VAL A 135 -13.07 2.35 16.39
CA VAL A 135 -12.33 1.19 16.91
C VAL A 135 -11.79 1.43 18.33
N THR A 136 -11.65 2.69 18.77
CA THR A 136 -11.15 3.07 20.10
C THR A 136 -12.21 3.65 21.02
N PRO A 137 -12.31 3.19 22.28
CA PRO A 137 -13.15 3.81 23.29
C PRO A 137 -12.37 4.86 24.09
N SER A 138 -12.05 6.03 23.52
CA SER A 138 -11.77 7.22 24.35
C SER A 138 -11.95 8.53 23.58
N ARG A 139 -12.54 9.52 24.26
CA ARG A 139 -13.07 10.79 23.76
C ARG A 139 -12.01 11.90 23.79
N SER A 140 -12.11 12.83 22.86
CA SER A 140 -11.59 14.20 23.02
C SER A 140 -12.56 15.27 22.51
N TRP A 141 -13.89 15.12 22.73
CA TRP A 141 -14.87 16.21 22.57
C TRP A 141 -15.93 16.15 23.70
N PRO A 142 -16.39 17.29 24.26
CA PRO A 142 -17.35 17.32 25.35
C PRO A 142 -18.78 17.04 24.83
N MET A 143 -19.16 15.76 24.81
CA MET A 143 -20.54 15.35 24.48
C MET A 143 -21.41 15.13 25.73
N PRO A 144 -22.73 15.47 25.69
CA PRO A 144 -23.67 15.40 26.82
C PRO A 144 -23.73 14.04 27.53
N SER A 145 -24.13 14.07 28.80
CA SER A 145 -24.11 12.94 29.75
C SER A 145 -24.93 11.72 29.33
N ASP A 146 -25.97 11.91 28.52
CA ASP A 146 -27.02 10.89 28.37
C ASP A 146 -26.67 9.83 27.31
N MET A 147 -25.55 10.00 26.58
CA MET A 147 -24.97 8.98 25.69
C MET A 147 -23.78 8.22 26.31
N ARG A 148 -23.47 8.43 27.60
CA ARG A 148 -22.31 7.81 28.29
C ARG A 148 -22.45 6.30 28.56
N SER A 149 -23.61 5.71 28.29
CA SER A 149 -23.88 4.27 28.51
C SER A 149 -23.28 3.34 27.45
N ALA A 150 -22.71 3.86 26.35
CA ALA A 150 -22.23 3.05 25.22
C ALA A 150 -20.69 2.84 25.18
N ALA A 151 -19.95 3.22 26.23
CA ALA A 151 -18.50 3.05 26.28
C ALA A 151 -18.13 1.75 27.01
N SER A 152 -17.76 0.70 26.26
CA SER A 152 -16.90 -0.46 26.63
C SER A 152 -17.41 -1.83 26.12
N ARG A 153 -17.27 -2.11 24.82
CA ARG A 153 -17.20 -3.51 24.38
C ARG A 153 -16.02 -3.71 23.44
N PRO A 154 -15.08 -4.63 23.73
CA PRO A 154 -14.17 -5.11 22.70
C PRO A 154 -15.03 -5.69 21.58
N THR A 155 -14.65 -5.37 20.34
CA THR A 155 -15.50 -5.72 19.20
C THR A 155 -15.47 -7.26 19.02
N PRO A 156 -16.65 -7.92 19.04
CA PRO A 156 -16.71 -9.37 19.16
C PRO A 156 -16.06 -10.08 17.96
N VAL A 157 -16.11 -9.49 16.75
CA VAL A 157 -15.54 -10.12 15.55
C VAL A 157 -14.03 -10.11 15.59
N THR A 158 -13.40 -8.99 15.96
CA THR A 158 -11.93 -8.90 16.08
C THR A 158 -11.36 -9.95 17.03
N ASN A 159 -12.00 -10.18 18.17
CA ASN A 159 -11.55 -11.20 19.12
C ASN A 159 -11.72 -12.63 18.59
N ILE A 160 -12.83 -12.91 17.90
CA ILE A 160 -13.06 -14.21 17.24
C ILE A 160 -11.99 -14.44 16.17
N VAL A 161 -11.68 -13.42 15.37
CA VAL A 161 -10.62 -13.49 14.35
C VAL A 161 -9.26 -13.74 15.00
N ALA A 162 -8.91 -13.02 16.07
CA ALA A 162 -7.67 -13.23 16.79
C ALA A 162 -7.52 -14.67 17.30
N GLN A 163 -8.58 -15.21 17.92
CA GLN A 163 -8.61 -16.60 18.39
C GLN A 163 -8.51 -17.60 17.23
N THR A 164 -9.16 -17.32 16.10
CA THR A 164 -9.14 -18.18 14.92
C THR A 164 -7.75 -18.18 14.26
N ILE A 165 -7.09 -17.02 14.17
CA ILE A 165 -5.70 -16.91 13.69
C ILE A 165 -4.77 -17.68 14.62
N ALA A 166 -4.93 -17.54 15.94
CA ALA A 166 -4.14 -18.29 16.92
C ALA A 166 -4.33 -19.80 16.81
N ALA A 167 -5.57 -20.25 16.64
CA ALA A 167 -5.89 -21.67 16.51
C ALA A 167 -5.39 -22.30 15.20
N LEU A 168 -5.32 -21.52 14.11
CA LEU A 168 -4.93 -21.98 12.77
C LEU A 168 -3.53 -21.51 12.36
N GLN A 169 -2.70 -21.07 13.31
CA GLN A 169 -1.37 -20.52 13.05
C GLN A 169 -0.48 -21.50 12.27
N GLU A 170 -0.55 -22.79 12.60
CA GLU A 170 0.23 -23.84 11.94
C GLU A 170 -0.23 -24.06 10.50
N GLU A 171 -1.54 -24.10 10.25
CA GLU A 171 -2.11 -24.20 8.91
C GLU A 171 -1.77 -22.99 8.03
N ILE A 172 -1.81 -21.78 8.60
CA ILE A 172 -1.42 -20.55 7.89
C ILE A 172 0.06 -20.64 7.49
N THR A 173 0.93 -21.02 8.44
CA THR A 173 2.37 -21.17 8.22
C THR A 173 2.66 -22.23 7.16
N THR A 174 2.01 -23.38 7.26
CA THR A 174 2.16 -24.51 6.33
C THR A 174 1.71 -24.11 4.93
N THR A 175 0.55 -23.48 4.81
CA THR A 175 0.05 -22.98 3.52
C THR A 175 0.99 -21.96 2.90
N TRP A 176 1.48 -21.00 3.70
CA TRP A 176 2.40 -19.97 3.22
C TRP A 176 3.75 -20.55 2.77
N ARG A 177 4.25 -21.60 3.43
CA ARG A 177 5.51 -22.27 3.09
C ARG A 177 5.36 -23.38 2.04
N HIS A 178 4.13 -23.77 1.71
CA HIS A 178 3.85 -24.89 0.83
C HIS A 178 4.48 -24.70 -0.56
N PRO A 179 5.13 -25.75 -1.14
CA PRO A 179 5.78 -25.66 -2.45
C PRO A 179 4.88 -25.17 -3.57
N GLY A 180 3.61 -25.60 -3.58
CA GLY A 180 2.59 -25.11 -4.53
C GLY A 180 2.34 -23.60 -4.44
N VAL A 181 2.26 -23.02 -3.24
CA VAL A 181 2.08 -21.57 -3.06
C VAL A 181 3.35 -20.82 -3.47
N ARG A 182 4.53 -21.35 -3.13
CA ARG A 182 5.82 -20.78 -3.55
C ARG A 182 5.99 -20.83 -5.07
N TYR A 183 5.51 -21.89 -5.71
CA TYR A 183 5.44 -22.02 -7.16
C TYR A 183 4.53 -20.94 -7.79
N LEU A 184 3.33 -20.71 -7.23
CA LEU A 184 2.42 -19.67 -7.71
C LEU A 184 3.02 -18.26 -7.59
N LEU A 185 3.73 -17.97 -6.48
CA LEU A 185 4.44 -16.71 -6.27
C LEU A 185 5.58 -16.54 -7.29
N ALA A 186 6.41 -17.57 -7.47
CA ALA A 186 7.53 -17.54 -8.42
C ALA A 186 7.06 -17.40 -9.88
N GLY A 187 5.90 -17.98 -10.20
CA GLY A 187 5.27 -17.89 -11.52
C GLY A 187 4.54 -16.57 -11.79
N ASN A 188 4.53 -15.61 -10.85
CA ASN A 188 3.75 -14.36 -10.94
C ASN A 188 2.23 -14.57 -11.13
N LYS A 189 1.73 -15.78 -10.80
CA LYS A 189 0.30 -16.15 -10.84
C LYS A 189 -0.42 -15.65 -9.60
N LEU A 190 0.20 -15.85 -8.44
CA LEU A 190 -0.26 -15.26 -7.18
C LEU A 190 0.40 -13.90 -6.97
N ARG A 191 -0.39 -12.82 -7.03
CA ARG A 191 0.07 -11.45 -6.76
C ARG A 191 -0.45 -10.98 -5.42
N LEU A 192 0.33 -11.24 -4.37
CA LEU A 192 0.05 -10.68 -3.06
C LEU A 192 0.56 -9.25 -2.95
N GLU A 193 -0.15 -8.46 -2.16
CA GLU A 193 0.29 -7.13 -1.76
C GLU A 193 1.50 -7.24 -0.83
N GLU A 194 2.35 -6.22 -0.82
CA GLU A 194 3.69 -6.24 -0.20
C GLU A 194 3.64 -6.52 1.32
N TYR A 195 2.55 -6.15 1.97
CA TYR A 195 2.33 -6.40 3.40
C TYR A 195 2.14 -7.88 3.74
N ALA A 196 1.74 -8.71 2.77
CA ALA A 196 1.34 -10.08 3.05
C ALA A 196 2.52 -10.90 3.58
N ALA A 197 3.70 -10.75 2.96
CA ALA A 197 4.91 -11.42 3.42
C ALA A 197 5.29 -11.00 4.85
N HIS A 198 5.23 -9.69 5.15
CA HIS A 198 5.56 -9.16 6.49
C HIS A 198 4.78 -9.85 7.62
N PHE A 199 3.48 -10.08 7.41
CA PHE A 199 2.63 -10.71 8.44
C PHE A 199 2.62 -12.24 8.37
N LEU A 200 2.68 -12.84 7.17
CA LEU A 200 2.63 -14.29 7.02
C LEU A 200 3.96 -14.98 7.36
N ASP A 201 5.11 -14.31 7.17
CA ASP A 201 6.42 -14.83 7.55
C ASP A 201 6.59 -14.93 9.07
N ASP A 202 5.94 -14.03 9.83
CA ASP A 202 5.97 -13.97 11.30
C ASP A 202 4.57 -14.03 11.92
N ILE A 203 3.74 -14.94 11.39
CA ILE A 203 2.37 -15.15 11.89
C ILE A 203 2.35 -15.57 13.37
N SER A 204 3.43 -16.23 13.84
CA SER A 204 3.59 -16.66 15.23
C SER A 204 3.53 -15.51 16.24
N ARG A 205 4.14 -14.37 15.91
CA ARG A 205 4.11 -13.17 16.75
C ARG A 205 2.72 -12.52 16.72
N VAL A 206 2.10 -12.46 15.54
CA VAL A 206 0.79 -11.82 15.34
C VAL A 206 -0.36 -12.63 15.97
N ALA A 207 -0.21 -13.95 16.03
CA ALA A 207 -1.16 -14.89 16.62
C ALA A 207 -1.20 -14.85 18.16
N GLN A 208 -0.25 -14.18 18.82
CA GLN A 208 -0.24 -14.12 20.29
C GLN A 208 -1.46 -13.37 20.85
N PRO A 209 -2.04 -13.80 21.98
CA PRO A 209 -3.24 -13.20 22.54
C PRO A 209 -3.04 -11.73 22.95
N ASP A 210 -1.84 -11.40 23.41
CA ASP A 210 -1.37 -10.06 23.82
C ASP A 210 -0.70 -9.28 22.68
N TYR A 211 -0.81 -9.75 21.42
CA TYR A 211 -0.25 -9.07 20.27
C TYR A 211 -0.69 -7.60 20.19
N LEU A 212 0.31 -6.72 20.16
CA LEU A 212 0.17 -5.30 19.90
C LEU A 212 0.99 -4.92 18.66
N PRO A 213 0.40 -4.26 17.65
CA PRO A 213 1.12 -3.87 16.45
C PRO A 213 2.33 -2.97 16.76
N THR A 214 3.48 -3.34 16.19
CA THR A 214 4.69 -2.51 16.25
C THR A 214 4.57 -1.31 15.29
N ALA A 215 5.46 -0.33 15.42
CA ALA A 215 5.54 0.76 14.45
C ALA A 215 5.78 0.23 13.02
N GLU A 216 6.57 -0.84 12.86
CA GLU A 216 6.82 -1.49 11.59
C GLU A 216 5.56 -2.17 11.04
N ASP A 217 4.79 -2.86 11.89
CA ASP A 217 3.50 -3.44 11.49
C ASP A 217 2.56 -2.36 10.96
N ILE A 218 2.46 -1.22 11.65
CA ILE A 218 1.60 -0.10 11.26
C ILE A 218 2.03 0.47 9.89
N LEU A 219 3.33 0.55 9.61
CA LEU A 219 3.83 1.00 8.32
C LEU A 219 3.50 0.03 7.17
N HIS A 220 3.47 -1.28 7.45
CA HIS A 220 3.12 -2.31 6.48
C HIS A 220 1.61 -2.49 6.30
N VAL A 221 0.79 -2.18 7.31
CA VAL A 221 -0.68 -2.25 7.20
C VAL A 221 -1.19 -1.44 6.01
N ARG A 222 -2.09 -2.07 5.26
CA ARG A 222 -2.66 -1.49 4.04
C ARG A 222 -4.14 -1.21 4.22
N LEU A 223 -4.45 0.08 4.14
CA LEU A 223 -5.80 0.64 4.15
C LEU A 223 -5.98 1.50 2.92
N GLN A 224 -7.16 1.41 2.30
CA GLN A 224 -7.46 2.25 1.16
C GLN A 224 -8.01 3.60 1.65
N THR A 225 -7.26 4.67 1.37
CA THR A 225 -7.74 6.05 1.58
C THR A 225 -8.81 6.37 0.54
N LEU A 226 -9.97 6.84 1.01
CA LEU A 226 -11.01 7.42 0.16
C LEU A 226 -11.08 8.93 0.37
N GLY A 227 -11.09 9.68 -0.73
CA GLY A 227 -11.20 11.13 -0.67
C GLY A 227 -9.92 11.77 -0.12
N VAL A 228 -10.08 12.76 0.76
CA VAL A 228 -8.99 13.57 1.30
C VAL A 228 -9.04 13.50 2.83
N THR A 229 -7.92 13.17 3.44
CA THR A 229 -7.74 13.19 4.89
C THR A 229 -6.70 14.23 5.27
N GLU A 230 -7.04 15.04 6.27
CA GLU A 230 -6.17 16.08 6.81
C GLU A 230 -5.50 15.58 8.09
N HIS A 231 -4.20 15.85 8.21
CA HIS A 231 -3.41 15.54 9.39
C HIS A 231 -2.64 16.78 9.82
N THR A 232 -2.67 17.08 11.11
CA THR A 232 -2.02 18.25 11.69
C THR A 232 -0.82 17.81 12.52
N PHE A 233 0.32 18.46 12.30
CA PHE A 233 1.55 18.21 13.06
C PHE A 233 2.13 19.53 13.55
N ASP A 234 2.36 19.64 14.85
CA ASP A 234 3.09 20.77 15.41
C ASP A 234 4.59 20.47 15.37
N ILE A 235 5.34 21.30 14.66
CA ILE A 235 6.77 21.12 14.44
C ILE A 235 7.53 22.30 15.01
N ASP A 236 8.42 22.03 15.97
CA ASP A 236 9.38 23.01 16.47
C ASP A 236 10.55 23.14 15.49
N MET A 237 10.78 24.35 15.00
CA MET A 237 11.93 24.68 14.18
C MET A 237 12.57 25.98 14.64
N ALA A 238 13.85 25.90 15.01
CA ALA A 238 14.64 27.05 15.46
C ALA A 238 13.95 27.86 16.59
N GLY A 239 13.20 27.19 17.46
CA GLY A 239 12.49 27.82 18.59
C GLY A 239 11.15 28.44 18.23
N SER A 240 10.66 28.25 16.99
CA SER A 240 9.32 28.66 16.55
C SER A 240 8.48 27.42 16.24
N LEU A 241 7.26 27.37 16.79
CA LEU A 241 6.31 26.30 16.55
C LEU A 241 5.51 26.58 15.28
N TYR A 242 5.59 25.68 14.30
CA TYR A 242 4.83 25.73 13.07
C TYR A 242 3.83 24.57 13.00
N THR A 243 2.56 24.89 12.72
CA THR A 243 1.54 23.87 12.50
C THR A 243 1.52 23.49 11.02
N TRP A 244 1.91 22.25 10.74
CA TRP A 244 1.88 21.66 9.41
C TRP A 244 0.54 20.98 9.14
N LEU A 245 -0.10 21.33 8.03
CA LEU A 245 -1.29 20.65 7.53
C LEU A 245 -0.92 19.74 6.36
N LEU A 246 -1.00 18.43 6.60
CA LEU A 246 -0.69 17.39 5.63
C LEU A 246 -1.97 16.74 5.09
N TYR A 247 -2.28 17.01 3.83
CA TYR A 247 -3.36 16.36 3.10
C TYR A 247 -2.87 15.06 2.45
N ASP A 248 -3.43 13.91 2.85
CA ASP A 248 -3.32 12.62 2.14
C ASP A 248 -4.56 12.41 1.28
N VAL A 249 -4.38 12.10 0.00
CA VAL A 249 -5.47 12.03 -0.98
C VAL A 249 -5.50 10.67 -1.66
N GLY A 250 -6.70 10.20 -2.00
CA GLY A 250 -6.89 8.99 -2.79
C GLY A 250 -6.22 9.08 -4.16
N GLY A 251 -5.36 8.10 -4.48
CA GLY A 251 -4.53 8.09 -5.70
C GLY A 251 -5.18 7.50 -6.96
N ALA A 252 -6.34 6.85 -6.81
CA ALA A 252 -7.07 6.19 -7.89
C ALA A 252 -7.56 7.21 -8.92
N ARG A 253 -7.60 6.88 -10.21
CA ARG A 253 -7.99 7.83 -11.28
C ARG A 253 -9.35 8.46 -11.03
N GLY A 254 -10.31 7.65 -10.60
CA GLY A 254 -11.67 8.11 -10.28
C GLY A 254 -11.75 9.13 -9.15
N GLN A 255 -10.72 9.27 -8.30
CA GLN A 255 -10.72 10.14 -7.13
C GLN A 255 -9.93 11.45 -7.33
N ARG A 256 -9.20 11.59 -8.45
CA ARG A 256 -8.27 12.71 -8.65
C ARG A 256 -8.94 14.08 -8.79
N HIS A 257 -10.21 14.10 -9.20
CA HIS A 257 -10.99 15.33 -9.32
C HIS A 257 -11.21 16.01 -7.95
N VAL A 258 -11.15 15.25 -6.85
CA VAL A 258 -11.34 15.77 -5.47
C VAL A 258 -10.12 16.59 -5.00
N TRP A 259 -8.99 16.54 -5.71
CA TRP A 259 -7.76 17.20 -5.26
C TRP A 259 -7.77 18.72 -5.51
N VAL A 260 -8.44 19.17 -6.58
CA VAL A 260 -8.38 20.55 -7.07
C VAL A 260 -8.71 21.61 -6.01
N PRO A 261 -9.73 21.43 -5.15
CA PRO A 261 -10.03 22.40 -4.08
C PRO A 261 -8.89 22.65 -3.09
N TYR A 262 -7.92 21.73 -3.00
CA TYR A 262 -6.78 21.83 -2.07
C TYR A 262 -5.50 22.36 -2.72
N PHE A 263 -5.55 22.79 -3.99
CA PHE A 263 -4.36 23.19 -4.75
C PHE A 263 -3.93 24.63 -4.50
N GLU A 264 -4.87 25.55 -4.30
CA GLU A 264 -4.60 27.00 -4.29
C GLU A 264 -3.70 27.43 -3.12
N ASP A 265 -3.90 26.84 -1.95
CA ASP A 265 -3.15 27.16 -0.72
C ASP A 265 -2.00 26.19 -0.42
N ALA A 266 -1.65 25.32 -1.38
CA ALA A 266 -0.62 24.33 -1.16
C ALA A 266 0.80 24.98 -1.16
N THR A 267 1.44 25.06 0.00
CA THR A 267 2.84 25.51 0.12
C THR A 267 3.81 24.55 -0.59
N ALA A 268 3.53 23.24 -0.50
CA ALA A 268 4.37 22.21 -1.09
C ALA A 268 3.60 20.96 -1.52
N ILE A 269 4.09 20.35 -2.59
CA ILE A 269 3.65 19.08 -3.15
C ILE A 269 4.73 18.05 -2.96
N ILE A 270 4.40 16.94 -2.28
CA ILE A 270 5.24 15.76 -2.23
C ILE A 270 4.60 14.71 -3.14
N PHE A 271 5.19 14.49 -4.31
CA PHE A 271 4.73 13.51 -5.29
C PHE A 271 5.46 12.19 -5.12
N LEU A 272 4.71 11.10 -4.92
CA LEU A 272 5.24 9.75 -4.79
C LEU A 272 5.00 8.95 -6.06
N ALA A 273 6.08 8.44 -6.66
CA ALA A 273 6.05 7.57 -7.82
C ALA A 273 6.69 6.21 -7.47
N PRO A 274 5.93 5.10 -7.42
CA PRO A 274 6.49 3.79 -7.12
C PRO A 274 7.18 3.23 -8.36
N ILE A 275 8.51 3.38 -8.44
CA ILE A 275 9.29 2.96 -9.62
C ILE A 275 9.40 1.43 -9.76
N SER A 276 9.09 0.68 -8.69
CA SER A 276 9.01 -0.78 -8.72
C SER A 276 7.80 -1.33 -9.49
N ALA A 277 6.80 -0.50 -9.82
CA ALA A 277 5.57 -0.92 -10.49
C ALA A 277 5.70 -1.02 -12.02
N PHE A 278 6.92 -1.08 -12.55
CA PHE A 278 7.19 -1.10 -13.99
C PHE A 278 6.61 -2.33 -14.71
N ASP A 279 6.39 -3.43 -14.00
CA ASP A 279 5.82 -4.69 -14.47
C ASP A 279 4.30 -4.82 -14.19
N GLN A 280 3.66 -3.73 -13.75
CA GLN A 280 2.27 -3.71 -13.31
C GLN A 280 1.43 -2.75 -14.15
N TYR A 281 0.14 -3.08 -14.24
CA TYR A 281 -0.89 -2.28 -14.89
C TYR A 281 -1.89 -1.79 -13.85
N LEU A 282 -2.62 -0.71 -14.16
CA LEU A 282 -3.67 -0.21 -13.26
C LEU A 282 -4.82 -1.22 -13.16
N GLU A 283 -5.39 -1.36 -11.97
CA GLU A 283 -6.62 -2.16 -11.79
C GLU A 283 -7.82 -1.54 -12.51
N GLU A 284 -7.85 -0.21 -12.57
CA GLU A 284 -8.92 0.59 -13.17
C GLU A 284 -8.85 0.60 -14.69
N ASP A 285 -7.65 0.41 -15.23
CA ASP A 285 -7.35 0.40 -16.66
C ASP A 285 -6.19 -0.56 -16.95
N PRO A 286 -6.49 -1.84 -17.23
CA PRO A 286 -5.47 -2.88 -17.46
C PRO A 286 -4.57 -2.65 -18.68
N ARG A 287 -4.84 -1.63 -19.51
CA ARG A 287 -4.01 -1.27 -20.67
C ARG A 287 -2.92 -0.27 -20.32
N THR A 288 -3.05 0.43 -19.20
CA THR A 288 -2.11 1.48 -18.80
C THR A 288 -1.11 0.95 -17.78
N ASN A 289 0.18 1.03 -18.10
CA ASN A 289 1.26 0.73 -17.17
C ASN A 289 1.29 1.75 -16.02
N ARG A 290 1.61 1.30 -14.81
CA ARG A 290 1.59 2.15 -13.60
C ARG A 290 2.67 3.23 -13.58
N ILE A 291 3.81 3.02 -14.23
CA ILE A 291 4.84 4.05 -14.38
C ILE A 291 4.38 5.13 -15.36
N ASP A 292 3.75 4.73 -16.47
CA ASP A 292 3.20 5.67 -17.44
C ASP A 292 2.10 6.54 -16.84
N ASP A 293 1.18 5.97 -16.06
CA ASP A 293 0.19 6.75 -15.33
C ASP A 293 0.83 7.72 -14.32
N SER A 294 1.90 7.30 -13.63
CA SER A 294 2.64 8.19 -12.72
C SER A 294 3.30 9.35 -13.47
N LEU A 295 3.89 9.11 -14.65
CA LEU A 295 4.49 10.14 -15.50
C LEU A 295 3.43 11.10 -16.07
N GLN A 296 2.27 10.58 -16.49
CA GLN A 296 1.13 11.40 -16.95
C GLN A 296 0.61 12.29 -15.82
N LEU A 297 0.44 11.72 -14.62
CA LEU A 297 -0.02 12.46 -13.45
C LEU A 297 0.99 13.54 -13.04
N PHE A 298 2.27 13.21 -13.02
CA PHE A 298 3.33 14.18 -12.72
C PHE A 298 3.38 15.30 -13.77
N THR A 299 3.21 14.97 -15.05
CA THR A 299 3.08 15.95 -16.13
C THR A 299 1.93 16.91 -15.87
N ALA A 300 0.75 16.40 -15.49
CA ALA A 300 -0.41 17.23 -15.16
C ALA A 300 -0.10 18.18 -14.00
N ILE A 301 0.57 17.72 -12.94
CA ILE A 301 0.98 18.52 -11.78
C ILE A 301 1.98 19.63 -12.17
N CYS A 302 3.01 19.31 -12.97
CA CYS A 302 3.97 20.30 -13.45
C CYS A 302 3.31 21.39 -14.30
N SER A 303 2.31 21.03 -15.11
CA SER A 303 1.59 21.96 -15.98
C SER A 303 0.41 22.68 -15.30
N ASN A 304 0.12 22.40 -14.02
CA ASN A 304 -1.06 22.95 -13.36
C ASN A 304 -0.81 24.37 -12.86
N LYS A 305 -1.65 25.31 -13.31
CA LYS A 305 -1.56 26.74 -12.95
C LYS A 305 -1.79 27.01 -11.47
N LEU A 306 -2.65 26.23 -10.81
CA LEU A 306 -2.96 26.39 -9.38
C LEU A 306 -1.76 25.99 -8.51
N LEU A 307 -0.90 25.10 -9.01
CA LEU A 307 0.25 24.57 -8.26
C LEU A 307 1.56 25.32 -8.56
N GLN A 308 1.50 26.45 -9.26
CA GLN A 308 2.69 27.14 -9.74
C GLN A 308 3.59 27.67 -8.61
N LYS A 309 3.00 28.08 -7.49
CA LYS A 309 3.73 28.63 -6.34
C LYS A 309 4.21 27.56 -5.36
N ALA A 310 3.66 26.35 -5.45
CA ALA A 310 3.98 25.28 -4.52
C ALA A 310 5.39 24.73 -4.79
N ALA A 311 6.17 24.50 -3.72
CA ALA A 311 7.42 23.74 -3.84
C ALA A 311 7.12 22.31 -4.32
N LEU A 312 8.01 21.73 -5.15
CA LEU A 312 7.80 20.39 -5.69
C LEU A 312 8.90 19.42 -5.26
N VAL A 313 8.48 18.41 -4.51
CA VAL A 313 9.30 17.30 -4.06
C VAL A 313 8.84 16.04 -4.76
N LEU A 314 9.76 15.30 -5.35
CA LEU A 314 9.54 14.02 -6.03
C LEU A 314 10.23 12.90 -5.25
N MET A 315 9.46 11.92 -4.83
CA MET A 315 9.93 10.70 -4.19
C MET A 315 9.73 9.52 -5.13
N LEU A 316 10.83 9.00 -5.67
CA LEU A 316 10.88 7.75 -6.43
C LEU A 316 10.91 6.59 -5.43
N ASN A 317 9.72 6.09 -5.09
CA ASN A 317 9.49 5.20 -3.97
C ASN A 317 9.58 3.71 -4.36
N LYS A 318 9.63 2.84 -3.34
CA LYS A 318 9.69 1.37 -3.42
C LYS A 318 10.97 0.85 -4.07
N THR A 319 12.09 1.51 -3.77
CA THR A 319 13.42 1.16 -4.29
C THR A 319 13.90 -0.21 -3.82
N ASP A 320 13.51 -0.61 -2.61
CA ASP A 320 13.71 -1.94 -2.04
C ASP A 320 13.04 -3.04 -2.89
N ILE A 321 11.81 -2.78 -3.35
CA ILE A 321 11.04 -3.72 -4.18
C ILE A 321 11.56 -3.75 -5.60
N LEU A 322 11.97 -2.59 -6.13
CA LEU A 322 12.65 -2.52 -7.41
C LEU A 322 13.89 -3.42 -7.39
N ARG A 323 14.74 -3.31 -6.36
CA ARG A 323 15.93 -4.15 -6.19
C ARG A 323 15.59 -5.64 -6.21
N LYS A 324 14.63 -6.07 -5.37
CA LYS A 324 14.17 -7.46 -5.31
C LYS A 324 13.69 -7.99 -6.66
N LYS A 325 12.92 -7.20 -7.42
CA LYS A 325 12.42 -7.59 -8.77
C LYS A 325 13.54 -7.75 -9.80
N ILE A 326 14.52 -6.86 -9.77
CA ILE A 326 15.67 -6.91 -10.68
C ILE A 326 16.55 -8.12 -10.36
N GLU A 327 16.81 -8.39 -9.08
CA GLU A 327 17.56 -9.56 -8.60
C GLU A 327 16.84 -10.88 -8.93
N ALA A 328 15.51 -10.90 -8.86
CA ALA A 328 14.68 -12.01 -9.33
C ALA A 328 14.72 -12.20 -10.87
N GLY A 329 15.41 -11.33 -11.61
CA GLY A 329 15.61 -11.46 -13.05
C GLY A 329 14.51 -10.86 -13.92
N ILE A 330 13.55 -10.13 -13.34
CA ILE A 330 12.49 -9.45 -14.10
C ILE A 330 13.13 -8.38 -15.00
N LYS A 331 12.85 -8.46 -16.31
CA LYS A 331 13.46 -7.59 -17.32
C LYS A 331 12.59 -6.37 -17.60
N VAL A 332 13.11 -5.17 -17.32
CA VAL A 332 12.39 -3.89 -17.52
C VAL A 332 11.99 -3.70 -18.99
N ARG A 333 12.87 -4.05 -19.94
CA ARG A 333 12.60 -3.97 -21.39
C ARG A 333 11.34 -4.71 -21.85
N LYS A 334 10.88 -5.72 -21.09
CA LYS A 334 9.66 -6.48 -21.40
C LYS A 334 8.40 -5.64 -21.23
N TYR A 335 8.44 -4.66 -20.32
CA TYR A 335 7.29 -3.85 -19.93
C TYR A 335 7.42 -2.40 -20.38
N ILE A 336 8.66 -1.88 -20.43
CA ILE A 336 8.97 -0.52 -20.84
C ILE A 336 9.83 -0.59 -22.10
N SER A 337 9.19 -0.50 -23.27
CA SER A 337 9.87 -0.63 -24.57
C SER A 337 10.93 0.45 -24.80
N SER A 338 10.69 1.66 -24.30
CA SER A 338 11.64 2.80 -24.35
C SER A 338 12.93 2.57 -23.55
N TYR A 339 12.97 1.54 -22.71
CA TYR A 339 14.18 1.15 -21.98
C TYR A 339 15.26 0.56 -22.91
N GLY A 340 14.87 -0.06 -24.02
CA GLY A 340 15.81 -0.64 -25.00
C GLY A 340 16.74 -1.69 -24.41
N ASP A 341 18.01 -1.66 -24.82
CA ASP A 341 19.04 -2.65 -24.47
C ASP A 341 19.94 -2.24 -23.30
N ARG A 342 19.46 -1.33 -22.44
CA ARG A 342 20.20 -0.88 -21.25
C ARG A 342 20.41 -2.04 -20.26
N PRO A 343 21.51 -2.01 -19.47
CA PRO A 343 21.76 -3.01 -18.42
C PRO A 343 20.62 -3.11 -17.41
N ASN A 344 20.12 -4.32 -17.17
CA ASN A 344 19.03 -4.54 -16.20
C ASN A 344 19.56 -4.62 -14.75
N SER A 345 20.33 -3.62 -14.31
CA SER A 345 20.79 -3.43 -12.92
C SER A 345 19.92 -2.40 -12.19
N TYR A 346 19.89 -2.45 -10.86
CA TYR A 346 19.11 -1.50 -10.07
C TYR A 346 19.52 -0.04 -10.36
N GLU A 347 20.83 0.22 -10.43
CA GLU A 347 21.40 1.54 -10.62
C GLU A 347 20.96 2.13 -11.97
N GLU A 348 21.09 1.37 -13.06
CA GLU A 348 20.72 1.83 -14.40
C GLU A 348 19.21 2.00 -14.55
N VAL A 349 18.41 1.08 -14.00
CA VAL A 349 16.95 1.15 -14.06
C VAL A 349 16.41 2.33 -13.24
N SER A 350 16.93 2.53 -12.03
CA SER A 350 16.52 3.64 -11.16
C SER A 350 16.88 5.00 -11.77
N GLU A 351 18.07 5.15 -12.35
CA GLU A 351 18.49 6.38 -13.02
C GLU A 351 17.71 6.62 -14.32
N TYR A 352 17.36 5.57 -15.06
CA TYR A 352 16.47 5.68 -16.22
C TYR A 352 15.12 6.31 -15.84
N PHE A 353 14.45 5.80 -14.80
CA PHE A 353 13.18 6.38 -14.36
C PHE A 353 13.36 7.80 -13.85
N ARG A 354 14.42 8.06 -13.07
CA ARG A 354 14.77 9.40 -12.61
C ARG A 354 14.92 10.39 -13.76
N ALA A 355 15.66 10.02 -14.80
CA ALA A 355 15.86 10.86 -15.97
C ALA A 355 14.53 11.22 -16.67
N HIS A 356 13.57 10.28 -16.74
CA HIS A 356 12.26 10.54 -17.34
C HIS A 356 11.44 11.55 -16.54
N PHE A 357 11.39 11.42 -15.22
CA PHE A 357 10.70 12.39 -14.36
C PHE A 357 11.36 13.78 -14.41
N ILE A 358 12.69 13.84 -14.38
CA ILE A 358 13.44 15.10 -14.55
C ILE A 358 13.13 15.73 -15.92
N GLN A 359 13.08 14.91 -16.98
CA GLN A 359 12.79 15.38 -18.33
C GLN A 359 11.38 15.94 -18.47
N VAL A 360 10.39 15.33 -17.81
CA VAL A 360 9.02 15.85 -17.71
C VAL A 360 9.03 17.19 -17.01
N HIS A 361 9.63 17.28 -15.83
CA HIS A 361 9.73 18.53 -15.07
C HIS A 361 10.35 19.65 -15.91
N ARG A 362 11.52 19.42 -16.53
CA ARG A 362 12.20 20.41 -17.37
C ARG A 362 11.37 20.90 -18.56
N ARG A 363 10.52 20.05 -19.14
CA ARG A 363 9.71 20.39 -20.33
C ARG A 363 8.35 20.99 -20.01
N LYS A 364 7.78 20.64 -18.86
CA LYS A 364 6.35 20.83 -18.56
C LYS A 364 6.11 21.70 -17.34
N ASP A 365 7.11 21.89 -16.48
CA ASP A 365 6.97 22.79 -15.34
C ASP A 365 6.96 24.24 -15.83
N ILE A 366 5.82 24.90 -15.63
CA ILE A 366 5.58 26.27 -16.12
C ILE A 366 6.27 27.31 -15.21
N SER A 367 6.55 26.95 -13.96
CA SER A 367 7.14 27.85 -12.95
C SER A 367 8.66 27.84 -12.92
N HIS A 368 9.30 26.88 -13.59
CA HIS A 368 10.74 26.62 -13.51
C HIS A 368 11.23 26.48 -12.06
N ARG A 369 10.40 25.91 -11.18
CA ARG A 369 10.74 25.74 -9.76
C ARG A 369 11.85 24.69 -9.57
N PRO A 370 12.65 24.75 -8.49
CA PRO A 370 13.58 23.66 -8.19
C PRO A 370 12.81 22.36 -7.91
N LEU A 371 13.33 21.25 -8.41
CA LEU A 371 12.81 19.90 -8.15
C LEU A 371 13.70 19.19 -7.12
N TYR A 372 13.16 18.93 -5.94
CA TYR A 372 13.82 18.12 -4.93
C TYR A 372 13.50 16.64 -5.18
N LEU A 373 14.50 15.83 -5.53
CA LEU A 373 14.29 14.44 -5.92
C LEU A 373 14.99 13.50 -4.95
N HIS A 374 14.25 12.52 -4.43
CA HIS A 374 14.77 11.48 -3.56
C HIS A 374 14.38 10.08 -4.04
N PHE A 375 15.31 9.14 -3.97
CA PHE A 375 15.02 7.70 -4.01
C PHE A 375 14.60 7.26 -2.61
N THR A 376 13.46 6.60 -2.50
CA THR A 376 12.89 6.30 -1.18
C THR A 376 12.41 4.85 -1.05
N SER A 377 12.43 4.40 0.20
CA SER A 377 11.74 3.21 0.67
C SER A 377 11.00 3.62 1.93
N MET A 378 9.67 3.79 1.84
CA MET A 378 8.86 4.28 2.97
C MET A 378 8.86 3.36 4.19
N ILE A 379 9.35 2.12 4.06
CA ILE A 379 9.51 1.20 5.18
C ILE A 379 10.83 1.42 5.94
N ASP A 380 11.82 2.08 5.34
CA ASP A 380 13.04 2.50 6.03
C ASP A 380 12.77 3.78 6.84
N ILE A 381 12.50 3.59 8.14
CA ILE A 381 12.19 4.66 9.08
C ILE A 381 13.31 5.69 9.14
N LYS A 382 14.57 5.25 9.28
CA LYS A 382 15.70 6.16 9.49
C LYS A 382 15.96 7.00 8.25
N ALA A 383 16.04 6.37 7.08
CA ALA A 383 16.26 7.08 5.82
C ALA A 383 15.09 8.03 5.51
N THR A 384 13.86 7.60 5.72
CA THR A 384 12.67 8.43 5.46
C THR A 384 12.60 9.63 6.40
N GLN A 385 12.92 9.46 7.68
CA GLN A 385 12.99 10.58 8.64
C GLN A 385 14.04 11.61 8.24
N SER A 386 15.23 11.19 7.81
CA SER A 386 16.25 12.12 7.30
C SER A 386 15.76 12.89 6.07
N ILE A 387 15.00 12.24 5.18
CA ILE A 387 14.41 12.90 4.00
C ILE A 387 13.31 13.88 4.42
N ILE A 388 12.48 13.55 5.41
CA ILE A 388 11.45 14.45 5.94
C ILE A 388 12.09 15.74 6.46
N ILE A 389 13.18 15.64 7.22
CA ILE A 389 13.93 16.80 7.73
C ILE A 389 14.47 17.65 6.56
N ASN A 390 15.12 17.03 5.57
CA ASN A 390 15.66 17.75 4.41
C ASN A 390 14.58 18.46 3.58
N VAL A 391 13.44 17.78 3.38
CA VAL A 391 12.27 18.34 2.67
C VAL A 391 11.70 19.52 3.45
N ASN A 392 11.61 19.38 4.77
CA ASN A 392 11.15 20.44 5.65
C ASN A 392 12.04 21.69 5.56
N GLU A 393 13.35 21.55 5.72
CA GLU A 393 14.28 22.66 5.56
C GLU A 393 14.17 23.34 4.18
N ALA A 394 14.03 22.56 3.11
CA ALA A 394 13.91 23.07 1.75
C ALA A 394 12.62 23.88 1.54
N ILE A 395 11.48 23.35 2.00
CA ILE A 395 10.18 24.02 1.90
C ILE A 395 10.20 25.32 2.71
N MET A 396 10.73 25.28 3.94
CA MET A 396 10.76 26.46 4.82
C MET A 396 11.69 27.55 4.29
N ARG A 397 12.89 27.21 3.78
CA ARG A 397 13.76 28.21 3.14
C ARG A 397 13.06 28.90 1.97
N SER A 398 12.36 28.15 1.13
CA SER A 398 11.58 28.71 0.02
C SER A 398 10.46 29.63 0.53
N HIS A 399 9.77 29.23 1.59
CA HIS A 399 8.67 30.00 2.16
C HIS A 399 9.14 31.29 2.85
N LEU A 400 10.20 31.22 3.68
CA LEU A 400 10.79 32.39 4.33
C LEU A 400 11.35 33.40 3.33
N THR A 401 12.00 32.92 2.27
CA THR A 401 12.46 33.78 1.17
C THR A 401 11.27 34.48 0.50
N SER A 402 10.16 33.78 0.29
CA SER A 402 8.95 34.36 -0.32
C SER A 402 8.27 35.44 0.55
N ILE A 403 8.47 35.39 1.87
CA ILE A 403 7.92 36.36 2.84
C ILE A 403 8.93 37.50 3.11
N GLY A 404 10.17 37.41 2.61
CA GLY A 404 11.19 38.45 2.77
C GLY A 404 11.89 38.46 4.13
N LEU A 405 11.92 37.30 4.81
CA LEU A 405 12.48 37.14 6.17
C LEU A 405 13.85 36.42 6.19
N ALA A 406 14.46 36.18 5.03
CA ALA A 406 15.71 35.43 4.87
C ALA A 406 16.87 36.29 4.37
#